data_AF-A0A7C4CAG4-F1
#
_entry.id   AF-A0A7C4CAG4-F1
#
_cell.length_a   1.000
_cell.length_b   1.000
_cell.length_c   1.000
_cell.angle_alpha   90.00
_cell.angle_beta   90.00
_cell.angle_gamma   90.00
#
_symmetry.space_group_name_H-M   'P 1'
#
loop_
_entity.id
_entity.type
_entity.pdbx_description
1 polymer ?
#
loop_
_entity_poly.entity_id
_entity_poly.type
_entity_poly.pdbx_seq_one_letter_code
_entity_poly.pdbx_strand_id
1 'polypeptide(L)'
;MRMTVGCPTCCVARAQAAFAADVEASFREGVARGVFAPLPPALVAQAVIGMATQVLSWWTSTEPVSFAELHEAMFTLTLEGIRLRAPEKGASR
;
A
#
# COMPACT_ATOMS: atom_id res chain seq x y z
N MET A 1 40.23 -3.60 8.58
CA MET A 1 38.81 -3.70 8.94
C MET A 1 38.00 -3.05 7.81
N ARG A 2 37.55 -3.83 6.81
CA ARG A 2 36.70 -3.32 5.73
C ARG A 2 35.27 -3.32 6.24
N MET A 3 34.68 -2.15 6.42
CA MET A 3 33.23 -2.03 6.55
C MET A 3 32.62 -2.53 5.24
N THR A 4 31.95 -3.68 5.27
CA THR A 4 31.05 -4.08 4.19
C THR A 4 29.91 -3.07 4.19
N VAL A 5 29.98 -2.10 3.27
CA VAL A 5 28.81 -1.30 2.93
C VAL A 5 27.76 -2.29 2.44
N GLY A 6 26.69 -2.46 3.21
CA GLY A 6 25.61 -3.39 2.89
C GLY A 6 25.08 -3.11 1.49
N CYS A 7 24.80 -4.16 0.72
CA CYS A 7 24.28 -4.05 -0.63
C CYS A 7 23.02 -3.15 -0.63
N PRO A 8 23.02 -1.99 -1.31
CA PRO A 8 21.91 -1.03 -1.24
C PRO A 8 20.57 -1.64 -1.64
N THR A 9 20.56 -2.55 -2.61
CA THR A 9 19.35 -3.26 -3.06
C THR A 9 18.82 -4.22 -1.99
N CYS A 10 19.68 -4.83 -1.17
CA CYS A 10 19.25 -5.65 -0.04
C CYS A 10 18.56 -4.81 1.05
N CYS A 11 19.01 -3.58 1.29
CA CYS A 11 18.35 -2.68 2.24
C CYS A 11 16.95 -2.27 1.76
N VAL A 12 16.82 -1.94 0.47
CA VAL A 12 15.52 -1.61 -0.15
C VAL A 12 14.58 -2.81 -0.08
N ALA A 13 15.04 -4.01 -0.44
CA ALA A 13 14.23 -5.22 -0.38
C ALA A 13 13.75 -5.53 1.04
N ARG A 14 14.59 -5.33 2.06
CA ARG A 14 14.22 -5.51 3.47
C ARG A 14 13.18 -4.49 3.93
N ALA A 15 13.33 -3.22 3.54
CA ALA A 15 12.35 -2.18 3.86
C ALA A 15 10.99 -2.47 3.22
N GLN A 16 10.98 -2.88 1.94
CA GLN A 16 9.76 -3.29 1.25
C GLN A 16 9.09 -4.49 1.91
N ALA A 17 9.87 -5.51 2.33
CA ALA A 17 9.33 -6.67 3.03
C ALA A 17 8.73 -6.30 4.41
N ALA A 18 9.39 -5.42 5.16
CA ALA A 18 8.86 -4.94 6.44
C ALA A 18 7.56 -4.15 6.25
N PHE A 19 7.52 -3.27 5.25
CA PHE A 19 6.32 -2.50 4.93
C PHE A 19 5.18 -3.41 4.43
N ALA A 20 5.47 -4.44 3.63
CA ALA A 20 4.48 -5.43 3.22
C ALA A 20 3.85 -6.14 4.43
N ALA A 21 4.69 -6.59 5.36
CA ALA A 21 4.22 -7.29 6.56
C ALA A 21 3.31 -6.41 7.43
N ASP A 22 3.64 -5.12 7.55
CA ASP A 22 2.82 -4.14 8.28
C ASP A 22 1.45 -3.95 7.61
N VAL A 23 1.42 -3.68 6.30
CA VAL A 23 0.17 -3.53 5.54
C VAL A 23 -0.68 -4.79 5.63
N GLU A 24 -0.08 -5.98 5.51
CA GLU A 24 -0.80 -7.24 5.66
C GLU A 24 -1.44 -7.39 7.05
N ALA A 25 -0.72 -7.02 8.11
CA ALA A 25 -1.24 -7.10 9.47
C ALA A 25 -2.41 -6.16 9.68
N SER A 26 -2.27 -4.89 9.30
CA SER A 26 -3.35 -3.90 9.39
C SER A 26 -4.56 -4.30 8.55
N PHE A 27 -4.33 -4.85 7.35
CA PHE A 27 -5.41 -5.29 6.48
C PHE A 27 -6.18 -6.48 7.04
N ARG A 28 -5.48 -7.49 7.58
CA ARG A 28 -6.11 -8.62 8.27
C ARG A 28 -7.00 -8.16 9.42
N GLU A 29 -6.54 -7.19 10.22
CA GLU A 29 -7.33 -6.62 11.30
C GLU A 29 -8.60 -5.92 10.76
N GLY A 30 -8.48 -5.11 9.71
CA GLY A 30 -9.61 -4.42 9.11
C GLY A 30 -10.64 -5.37 8.47
N VAL A 31 -10.20 -6.50 7.90
CA VAL A 31 -11.11 -7.57 7.44
C VAL A 31 -11.83 -8.21 8.62
N ALA A 32 -11.10 -8.57 9.69
CA ALA A 32 -11.69 -9.18 10.88
C ALA A 32 -12.72 -8.27 11.57
N ARG A 33 -12.53 -6.95 11.47
CA ARG A 33 -13.45 -5.93 12.00
C ARG A 33 -14.57 -5.55 11.03
N GLY A 34 -14.63 -6.14 9.83
CA GLY A 34 -15.66 -5.86 8.82
C GLY A 34 -15.56 -4.48 8.17
N VAL A 35 -14.42 -3.81 8.26
CA VAL A 35 -14.18 -2.47 7.68
C VAL A 35 -13.66 -2.56 6.24
N PHE A 36 -12.89 -3.61 5.93
CA PHE A 36 -12.33 -3.85 4.60
C PHE A 36 -12.96 -5.07 3.92
N ALA A 37 -12.94 -5.06 2.58
CA ALA A 37 -13.36 -6.19 1.78
C ALA A 37 -12.43 -7.40 2.03
N PRO A 38 -12.95 -8.65 1.97
CA PRO A 38 -12.17 -9.86 2.25
C PRO A 38 -11.25 -10.24 1.07
N LEU A 39 -10.27 -9.38 0.77
CA LEU A 39 -9.26 -9.61 -0.26
C LEU A 39 -8.05 -10.37 0.31
N PRO A 40 -7.24 -11.05 -0.52
CA PRO A 40 -5.99 -11.65 -0.06
C PRO A 40 -5.02 -10.58 0.49
N PRO A 41 -4.59 -10.63 1.77
CA PRO A 41 -3.77 -9.57 2.38
C PRO A 41 -2.46 -9.31 1.65
N ALA A 42 -1.77 -10.37 1.21
CA ALA A 42 -0.53 -10.24 0.47
C ALA A 42 -0.70 -9.50 -0.87
N LEU A 43 -1.85 -9.71 -1.55
CA LEU A 43 -2.17 -8.99 -2.78
C LEU A 43 -2.38 -7.50 -2.52
N VAL A 44 -3.12 -7.16 -1.45
CA VAL A 44 -3.35 -5.76 -1.06
C VAL A 44 -2.03 -5.08 -0.70
N ALA A 45 -1.17 -5.74 0.08
CA ALA A 45 0.14 -5.20 0.44
C ALA A 45 1.00 -4.90 -0.80
N GLN A 46 1.09 -5.83 -1.75
CA GLN A 46 1.83 -5.60 -3.00
C GLN A 46 1.22 -4.48 -3.86
N ALA A 47 -0.11 -4.37 -3.92
CA ALA A 47 -0.78 -3.29 -4.63
C ALA A 47 -0.46 -1.91 -4.02
N VAL A 48 -0.51 -1.78 -2.69
CA VAL A 48 -0.17 -0.55 -1.97
C VAL A 48 1.30 -0.18 -2.20
N ILE A 49 2.22 -1.14 -2.08
CA ILE A 49 3.66 -0.92 -2.31
C ILE A 49 3.93 -0.48 -3.74
N GLY A 50 3.34 -1.18 -4.71
CA GLY A 50 3.50 -0.87 -6.13
C GLY A 50 2.98 0.53 -6.47
N MET A 51 1.79 0.88 -5.96
CA MET A 51 1.22 2.21 -6.14
C MET A 51 2.10 3.30 -5.52
N ALA A 52 2.49 3.14 -4.25
CA ALA A 52 3.35 4.11 -3.58
C ALA A 52 4.69 4.29 -4.31
N THR A 53 5.31 3.21 -4.75
CA THR A 53 6.58 3.24 -5.49
C THR A 53 6.43 3.97 -6.82
N GLN A 54 5.38 3.67 -7.58
CA GLN A 54 5.13 4.30 -8.88
C GLN A 54 4.83 5.79 -8.74
N VAL A 55 3.98 6.15 -7.77
CA VAL A 55 3.60 7.55 -7.51
C VAL A 55 4.82 8.35 -7.04
N LEU A 56 5.63 7.82 -6.13
CA LEU A 56 6.86 8.48 -5.69
C LEU A 56 7.88 8.63 -6.81
N SER A 57 8.03 7.62 -7.69
CA SER A 57 8.93 7.70 -8.85
C SER A 57 8.55 8.85 -9.80
N TRP A 58 7.26 9.03 -10.05
CA TRP A 58 6.76 10.16 -10.85
C TRP A 58 6.93 11.50 -10.12
N TRP A 59 6.53 11.56 -8.84
CA TRP A 59 6.56 12.79 -8.07
C TRP A 59 7.98 13.33 -7.88
N THR A 60 8.96 12.48 -7.54
CA THR A 60 10.37 12.89 -7.38
C THR A 60 11.02 13.40 -8.68
N SER A 61 10.42 13.12 -9.84
CA SER A 61 10.92 13.60 -11.12
C SER A 61 10.42 15.00 -11.49
N THR A 62 9.33 15.48 -10.88
CA THR A 62 8.60 16.68 -11.32
C THR A 62 8.11 17.59 -10.20
N GLU A 63 8.00 17.08 -8.97
CA GLU A 63 7.47 17.72 -7.76
C GLU A 63 6.26 18.65 -7.99
N PRO A 64 5.20 18.20 -8.69
CA PRO A 64 4.16 19.10 -9.20
C PRO A 64 3.09 19.47 -8.16
N VAL A 65 3.07 18.78 -7.02
CA VAL A 65 2.18 18.98 -5.88
C VAL A 65 2.98 18.81 -4.60
N SER A 66 2.47 19.31 -3.46
CA SER A 66 3.12 19.08 -2.18
C SER A 66 3.08 17.61 -1.76
N PHE A 67 4.02 17.19 -0.92
CA PHE A 67 4.01 15.84 -0.35
C PHE A 67 2.72 15.57 0.47
N ALA A 68 2.18 16.59 1.13
CA ALA A 68 0.94 16.47 1.89
C ALA A 68 -0.26 16.14 0.98
N GLU A 69 -0.39 16.85 -0.15
CA GLU A 69 -1.44 16.58 -1.15
C GLU A 69 -1.28 15.19 -1.78
N LEU A 70 -0.03 14.79 -2.08
CA LEU A 70 0.27 13.45 -2.60
C LEU A 70 -0.15 12.35 -1.62
N HIS A 71 0.22 12.51 -0.35
CA HIS A 71 -0.10 11.56 0.71
C HIS A 71 -1.61 11.40 0.89
N GLU A 72 -2.34 12.52 0.99
CA GLU A 72 -3.80 12.51 1.17
C GLU A 72 -4.52 11.83 0.00
N ALA A 73 -4.08 12.12 -1.23
CA ALA A 73 -4.64 11.49 -2.43
C ALA A 73 -4.40 9.97 -2.45
N MET A 74 -3.17 9.52 -2.16
CA MET A 74 -2.85 8.09 -2.13
C MET A 74 -3.63 7.35 -1.03
N PHE A 75 -3.74 7.97 0.15
CA PHE A 75 -4.48 7.40 1.28
C PHE A 75 -5.97 7.22 0.92
N THR A 76 -6.59 8.27 0.37
CA THR A 76 -8.00 8.24 -0.07
C THR A 76 -8.24 7.17 -1.12
N LEU A 77 -7.42 7.13 -2.18
CA LEU A 77 -7.55 6.13 -3.26
C LEU A 77 -7.40 4.70 -2.73
N THR A 78 -6.45 4.47 -1.84
CA THR A 78 -6.24 3.15 -1.22
C THR A 78 -7.49 2.73 -0.43
N LEU A 79 -7.97 3.58 0.48
CA LEU A 79 -9.07 3.24 1.37
C LEU A 79 -10.38 3.02 0.62
N GLU A 80 -10.70 3.87 -0.35
CA GLU A 80 -11.89 3.70 -1.19
C GLU A 80 -11.79 2.44 -2.06
N GLY A 81 -10.57 2.07 -2.48
CA GLY A 81 -10.33 0.84 -3.24
C GLY A 81 -10.57 -0.45 -2.44
N ILE A 82 -10.27 -0.44 -1.14
CA ILE A 82 -10.33 -1.64 -0.28
C ILE A 82 -11.55 -1.71 0.64
N ARG A 83 -12.36 -0.65 0.66
CA ARG A 83 -13.57 -0.58 1.50
C ARG A 83 -14.53 -1.73 1.18
N LEU A 84 -15.12 -2.30 2.23
CA LEU A 84 -16.21 -3.23 2.06
C LEU A 84 -17.39 -2.51 1.41
N ARG A 85 -17.77 -2.93 0.19
CA ARG A 85 -18.94 -2.39 -0.49
C ARG A 85 -20.19 -3.12 -0.01
N ALA A 86 -21.25 -2.37 0.27
CA ALA A 86 -22.57 -2.97 0.39
C ALA A 86 -22.90 -3.67 -0.94
N PRO A 87 -23.52 -4.86 -0.92
CA PRO A 87 -24.01 -5.48 -2.15
C PRO A 87 -24.94 -4.48 -2.86
N GLU A 88 -24.71 -4.26 -4.16
CA GLU A 88 -25.60 -3.43 -4.96
C GLU A 88 -27.01 -4.02 -4.88
N LYS A 89 -27.99 -3.20 -4.48
CA LYS A 89 -29.40 -3.59 -4.46
C LYS A 89 -29.80 -4.02 -5.88
N GLY A 90 -29.84 -5.34 -6.12
CA GLY A 90 -30.25 -5.90 -7.42
C GLY A 90 -29.40 -7.08 -7.92
N ALA A 91 -28.24 -7.37 -7.32
CA ALA A 91 -27.46 -8.54 -7.73
C ALA A 91 -28.01 -9.84 -7.11
N SER A 92 -29.18 -10.27 -7.58
CA SER A 92 -29.61 -11.67 -7.47
C SER A 92 -28.73 -12.50 -8.42
N ARG A 93 -28.02 -13.49 -7.89
CA ARG A 93 -27.68 -14.70 -8.62
C ARG A 93 -28.08 -15.90 -7.79
#